data_AF-A0A9P3K0T5-F1
#
_entry.id   AF-A0A9P3K0T5-F1
#
_cell.length_a   1.000
_cell.length_b   1.000
_cell.length_c   1.000
_cell.angle_alpha   90.00
_cell.angle_beta   90.00
_cell.angle_gamma   90.00
#
_symmetry.space_group_name_H-M   'P 1'
#
loop_
_entity.id
_entity.type
_entity.pdbx_description
1 polymer ?
#
loop_
_entity_poly.entity_id
_entity_poly.type
_entity_poly.pdbx_seq_one_letter_code
_entity_poly.pdbx_strand_id
1 'polypeptide(L)'
;LENRADFEGKIVVDVGAGSGILSLFAARAGAKHVYAIEASNMAHYASKLAAGNPLLGQNITIIHGKAEDVSLPFQADVLISEPMGTLLVNERMLETYVIARNRFLKPGGKMFPSAGRIHVAPFSDEYLYVEMANKALFWQQRSYYGVDLTPLHGDALNGYFAQPVVDAFDPRILIAPSTSHPIDFNAIQEGDLFEIDIPLSFKSNMAARLHGLACWFDVLFSGSSVQRWLSTAPGAPTTHWYQLRCVLAQPLYVFAGQLITGRLRLVAHSAQSYTIHLTLSTHAWSPDGTVGGVLQSSTGKLDLKEPYYRMSQASLAWTQEQPQVQAQTQTQQPQQVLQQMAMQQILAQQQQQQHQGSGDLVMAPDAGGAGQSGQTSSQVMT
;
A
#
# COMPACT_ATOMS: atom_id res chain seq x y z
N LEU A 1 6.27 23.07 5.69
CA LEU A 1 6.91 24.40 5.87
C LEU A 1 5.97 25.55 5.50
N GLU A 2 5.17 25.46 4.44
CA GLU A 2 4.17 26.51 4.11
C GLU A 2 3.10 26.68 5.20
N ASN A 3 2.70 25.59 5.85
CA ASN A 3 1.80 25.59 7.00
C ASN A 3 2.53 25.79 8.33
N ARG A 4 3.58 26.63 8.39
CA ARG A 4 4.39 26.84 9.60
C ARG A 4 3.54 27.18 10.83
N ALA A 5 2.49 27.98 10.66
CA ALA A 5 1.58 28.39 11.72
C ALA A 5 0.88 27.22 12.43
N ASP A 6 0.73 26.07 11.79
CA ASP A 6 0.17 24.87 12.41
C ASP A 6 1.16 24.16 13.35
N PHE A 7 2.47 24.40 13.20
CA PHE A 7 3.54 23.72 13.94
C PHE A 7 4.28 24.63 14.92
N GLU A 8 4.37 25.92 14.65
CA GLU A 8 5.17 26.85 15.45
C GLU A 8 4.68 26.93 16.90
N GLY A 9 5.58 26.64 17.85
CA GLY A 9 5.28 26.61 19.28
C GLY A 9 4.40 25.43 19.73
N LYS A 10 4.11 24.47 18.85
CA LYS A 10 3.20 23.33 19.12
C LYS A 10 3.92 22.07 19.57
N ILE A 11 3.20 21.20 20.27
CA ILE A 11 3.61 19.83 20.55
C ILE A 11 3.16 18.95 19.38
N VAL A 12 4.09 18.19 18.82
CA VAL A 12 3.85 17.31 17.67
C VAL A 12 4.11 15.86 18.05
N VAL A 13 3.30 14.94 17.53
CA VAL A 13 3.56 13.50 17.60
C VAL A 13 3.73 12.97 16.19
N ASP A 14 4.83 12.26 15.95
CA ASP A 14 5.17 11.57 14.71
C ASP A 14 5.03 10.06 14.94
N VAL A 15 4.07 9.43 14.27
CA VAL A 15 3.69 8.03 14.49
C VAL A 15 4.29 7.15 13.40
N GLY A 16 5.06 6.14 13.79
CA GLY A 16 5.85 5.34 12.85
C GLY A 16 6.94 6.20 12.22
N ALA A 17 7.70 6.90 13.06
CA ALA A 17 8.62 7.95 12.63
C ALA A 17 9.71 7.44 11.68
N GLY A 18 9.99 6.14 11.66
CA GLY A 18 11.03 5.53 10.85
C GLY A 18 12.37 6.19 11.12
N SER A 19 12.94 6.84 10.11
CA SER A 19 14.19 7.62 10.23
C SER A 19 14.07 8.93 11.02
N GLY A 20 12.86 9.39 11.36
CA GLY A 20 12.60 10.66 12.03
C GLY A 20 12.60 11.88 11.12
N ILE A 21 12.51 11.69 9.79
CA ILE A 21 12.58 12.81 8.83
C ILE A 21 11.39 13.79 8.98
N LEU A 22 10.18 13.29 9.21
CA LEU A 22 9.00 14.12 9.42
C LEU A 22 9.10 14.90 10.74
N SER A 23 9.62 14.26 11.79
CA SER A 23 9.97 14.92 13.05
C SER A 23 10.94 16.09 12.86
N LEU A 24 11.98 15.93 12.05
CA LEU A 24 12.91 17.01 11.73
C LEU A 24 12.24 18.15 10.95
N PHE A 25 11.29 17.85 10.06
CA PHE A 25 10.52 18.88 9.37
C PHE A 25 9.58 19.63 10.31
N ALA A 26 8.95 18.95 11.26
CA ALA A 26 8.15 19.59 12.30
C ALA A 26 9.00 20.51 13.19
N ALA A 27 10.17 20.04 13.64
CA ALA A 27 11.13 20.87 14.38
C ALA A 27 11.58 22.09 13.56
N ARG A 28 11.87 21.91 12.27
CA ARG A 28 12.23 23.01 11.36
C ARG A 28 11.09 24.00 11.13
N ALA A 29 9.85 23.55 11.23
CA ALA A 29 8.66 24.41 11.20
C ALA A 29 8.42 25.16 12.53
N GLY A 30 9.31 25.01 13.52
CA GLY A 30 9.23 25.71 14.79
C GLY A 30 8.44 24.97 15.87
N ALA A 31 8.23 23.66 15.73
CA ALA A 31 7.61 22.86 16.79
C ALA A 31 8.36 23.06 18.12
N LYS A 32 7.58 23.26 19.20
CA LYS A 32 8.12 23.38 20.55
C LYS A 32 8.77 22.07 20.98
N HIS A 33 8.12 20.95 20.67
CA HIS A 33 8.65 19.62 20.93
C HIS A 33 8.01 18.60 19.99
N VAL A 34 8.77 17.57 19.61
CA VAL A 34 8.27 16.46 18.80
C VAL A 34 8.52 15.14 19.54
N TYR A 35 7.47 14.35 19.74
CA TYR A 35 7.58 12.96 20.18
C TYR A 35 7.53 12.06 18.94
N ALA A 36 8.64 11.39 18.63
CA ALA A 36 8.76 10.50 17.50
C ALA A 36 8.65 9.05 17.98
N ILE A 37 7.50 8.42 17.72
CA ILE A 37 7.22 7.04 18.12
C ILE A 37 7.58 6.11 16.97
N GLU A 38 8.46 5.15 17.22
CA GLU A 38 8.89 4.18 16.21
C GLU A 38 9.00 2.79 16.85
N ALA A 39 8.32 1.79 16.26
CA ALA A 39 8.21 0.46 16.84
C ALA A 39 9.39 -0.46 16.48
N SER A 40 10.09 -0.18 15.38
CA SER A 40 11.22 -0.97 14.92
C SER A 40 12.57 -0.42 15.40
N ASN A 41 13.63 -1.18 15.09
CA ASN A 41 15.01 -0.75 15.31
C ASN A 41 15.39 0.53 14.53
N MET A 42 14.53 1.04 13.64
CA MET A 42 14.73 2.33 13.00
C MET A 42 14.80 3.49 14.01
N ALA A 43 14.25 3.32 15.21
CA ALA A 43 14.38 4.28 16.32
C ALA A 43 15.86 4.62 16.64
N HIS A 44 16.77 3.65 16.51
CA HIS A 44 18.21 3.90 16.68
C HIS A 44 18.74 4.88 15.62
N TYR A 45 18.35 4.69 14.36
CA TYR A 45 18.74 5.56 13.26
C TYR A 45 18.07 6.94 13.35
N ALA A 46 16.82 7.02 13.81
CA ALA A 46 16.17 8.28 14.13
C ALA A 46 16.94 9.07 15.19
N SER A 47 17.40 8.39 16.24
CA SER A 47 18.21 8.99 17.30
C SER A 47 19.55 9.50 16.75
N LYS A 48 20.21 8.71 15.90
CA LYS A 48 21.45 9.09 15.22
C LYS A 48 21.25 10.31 14.30
N LEU A 49 20.16 10.35 13.53
CA LEU A 49 19.87 11.44 12.61
C LEU A 49 19.52 12.74 13.36
N ALA A 50 18.74 12.64 14.45
CA ALA A 50 18.44 13.77 15.33
C ALA A 50 19.71 14.33 15.98
N ALA A 51 20.58 13.47 16.52
CA ALA A 51 21.87 13.87 17.11
C ALA A 51 22.82 14.53 16.09
N GLY A 52 22.80 14.06 14.84
CA GLY A 52 23.55 14.69 13.74
C GLY A 52 23.02 16.07 13.31
N ASN A 53 21.84 16.47 13.76
CA ASN A 53 21.20 17.75 13.45
C ASN A 53 20.82 18.51 14.74
N PRO A 54 21.79 18.88 15.60
CA PRO A 54 21.54 19.28 16.99
C PRO A 54 20.57 20.46 17.14
N LEU A 55 20.61 21.44 16.22
CA LEU A 55 19.69 22.59 16.24
C LEU A 55 18.20 22.20 16.17
N LEU A 56 17.89 21.11 15.45
CA LEU A 56 16.54 20.57 15.30
C LEU A 56 16.30 19.43 16.28
N GLY A 57 17.25 18.51 16.40
CA GLY A 57 17.17 17.29 17.19
C GLY A 57 17.01 17.51 18.69
N GLN A 58 17.53 18.63 19.23
CA GLN A 58 17.36 18.97 20.66
C GLN A 58 15.89 19.07 21.10
N ASN A 59 14.95 19.31 20.17
CA ASN A 59 13.52 19.40 20.45
C ASN A 59 12.77 18.09 20.12
N ILE A 60 13.47 17.00 19.81
CA ILE A 60 12.88 15.72 19.40
C ILE A 60 13.21 14.65 20.43
N THR A 61 12.18 14.00 20.97
CA THR A 61 12.31 12.80 21.80
C THR A 61 11.94 11.58 20.98
N ILE A 62 12.89 10.66 20.78
CA ILE A 62 12.64 9.38 20.13
C ILE A 62 12.11 8.38 21.18
N ILE A 63 11.00 7.73 20.89
CA ILE A 63 10.36 6.73 21.73
C ILE A 63 10.33 5.42 20.95
N HIS A 64 11.17 4.45 21.36
CA HIS A 64 11.18 3.12 20.77
C HIS A 64 10.05 2.28 21.37
N GLY A 65 9.01 2.02 20.59
CA GLY A 65 7.84 1.26 21.02
C GLY A 65 6.65 1.41 20.09
N LYS A 66 5.64 0.57 20.29
CA LYS A 66 4.39 0.62 19.54
C LYS A 66 3.52 1.80 20.01
N ALA A 67 2.87 2.48 19.08
CA ALA A 67 2.02 3.63 19.39
C ALA A 67 0.78 3.25 20.20
N GLU A 68 0.45 1.96 20.31
CA GLU A 68 -0.57 1.34 21.14
C GLU A 68 -0.13 1.16 22.60
N ASP A 69 1.18 1.01 22.83
CA ASP A 69 1.74 0.60 24.14
C ASP A 69 2.42 1.76 24.89
N VAL A 70 2.97 2.73 24.16
CA VAL A 70 3.71 3.85 24.77
C VAL A 70 2.77 4.86 25.43
N SER A 71 3.32 5.67 26.34
CA SER A 71 2.64 6.81 26.95
C SER A 71 3.42 8.11 26.68
N LEU A 72 2.69 9.22 26.54
CA LEU A 72 3.27 10.54 26.35
C LEU A 72 2.93 11.44 27.55
N PRO A 73 3.86 12.31 27.99
CA PRO A 73 3.62 13.20 29.13
C PRO A 73 2.61 14.31 28.81
N PHE A 74 2.40 14.63 27.53
CA PHE A 74 1.47 15.67 27.09
C PHE A 74 0.74 15.23 25.82
N GLN A 75 -0.51 15.66 25.68
CA GLN A 75 -1.21 15.56 24.40
C GLN A 75 -0.62 16.54 23.37
N ALA A 76 -0.69 16.17 22.10
CA ALA A 76 -0.18 16.91 20.95
C ALA A 76 -1.23 17.86 20.36
N ASP A 77 -0.77 18.95 19.77
CA ASP A 77 -1.60 19.84 18.96
C ASP A 77 -1.67 19.36 17.50
N VAL A 78 -0.63 18.67 17.04
CA VAL A 78 -0.54 18.10 15.69
C VAL A 78 -0.04 16.66 15.75
N LEU A 79 -0.69 15.79 15.01
CA LEU A 79 -0.26 14.42 14.76
C LEU A 79 0.13 14.29 13.29
N ILE A 80 1.34 13.82 13.04
CA ILE A 80 1.89 13.56 11.72
C ILE A 80 2.21 12.08 11.57
N SER A 81 2.07 11.55 10.36
CA SER A 81 2.53 10.21 10.02
C SER A 81 2.59 10.05 8.50
N GLU A 82 3.23 8.99 8.04
CA GLU A 82 3.08 8.44 6.70
C GLU A 82 2.49 7.03 6.86
N PRO A 83 1.16 6.88 7.00
CA PRO A 83 0.54 5.60 7.26
C PRO A 83 0.05 4.89 5.99
N MET A 84 0.48 5.31 4.79
CA MET A 84 -0.10 4.88 3.54
C MET A 84 0.60 3.64 2.98
N GLY A 85 -0.14 2.55 2.83
CA GLY A 85 0.30 1.37 2.08
C GLY A 85 -0.14 1.39 0.61
N THR A 86 0.12 0.28 -0.08
CA THR A 86 -0.52 0.00 -1.39
C THR A 86 -2.05 0.09 -1.24
N LEU A 87 -2.72 0.73 -2.21
CA LEU A 87 -4.17 1.04 -2.12
C LEU A 87 -4.53 1.85 -0.85
N LEU A 88 -3.62 2.68 -0.33
CA LEU A 88 -3.75 3.45 0.91
C LEU A 88 -3.77 2.61 2.20
N VAL A 89 -4.36 1.41 2.17
CA VAL A 89 -4.74 0.64 3.37
C VAL A 89 -3.84 -0.55 3.68
N ASN A 90 -3.04 -1.04 2.71
CA ASN A 90 -2.15 -2.18 2.95
C ASN A 90 -1.20 -1.92 4.13
N GLU A 91 -0.71 -2.97 4.79
CA GLU A 91 0.09 -2.92 6.04
C GLU A 91 -0.72 -2.51 7.27
N ARG A 92 -1.99 -2.09 7.11
CA ARG A 92 -2.95 -1.76 8.17
C ARG A 92 -2.46 -0.66 9.14
N MET A 93 -1.49 0.15 8.72
CA MET A 93 -0.93 1.24 9.55
C MET A 93 -1.92 2.36 9.86
N LEU A 94 -2.99 2.51 9.05
CA LEU A 94 -4.08 3.45 9.34
C LEU A 94 -4.80 3.18 10.66
N GLU A 95 -4.83 1.93 11.13
CA GLU A 95 -5.40 1.58 12.44
C GLU A 95 -4.57 2.19 13.56
N THR A 96 -3.25 1.99 13.53
CA THR A 96 -2.29 2.63 14.45
C THR A 96 -2.40 4.16 14.39
N TYR A 97 -2.59 4.74 13.19
CA TYR A 97 -2.78 6.18 13.01
C TYR A 97 -4.04 6.71 13.71
N VAL A 98 -5.16 5.99 13.59
CA VAL A 98 -6.43 6.31 14.26
C VAL A 98 -6.34 6.11 15.78
N ILE A 99 -5.67 5.05 16.23
CA ILE A 99 -5.41 4.82 17.66
C ILE A 99 -4.57 5.97 18.23
N ALA A 100 -3.49 6.36 17.55
CA ALA A 100 -2.64 7.45 17.99
C ALA A 100 -3.40 8.80 18.04
N ARG A 101 -4.29 9.08 17.08
CA ARG A 101 -5.21 10.23 17.15
C ARG A 101 -6.01 10.22 18.44
N ASN A 102 -6.67 9.09 18.74
CA ASN A 102 -7.54 8.98 19.91
C ASN A 102 -6.77 9.08 21.24
N ARG A 103 -5.52 8.60 21.28
CA ARG A 103 -4.69 8.59 22.50
C ARG A 103 -3.96 9.89 22.73
N PHE A 104 -3.40 10.49 21.69
CA PHE A 104 -2.37 11.51 21.81
C PHE A 104 -2.78 12.88 21.31
N LEU A 105 -3.81 13.01 20.46
CA LEU A 105 -4.21 14.30 19.91
C LEU A 105 -5.21 15.01 20.81
N LYS A 106 -5.01 16.31 21.05
CA LYS A 106 -5.99 17.15 21.76
C LYS A 106 -7.30 17.26 20.95
N PRO A 107 -8.45 17.50 21.61
CA PRO A 107 -9.66 17.93 20.90
C PRO A 107 -9.38 19.16 20.03
N GLY A 108 -9.74 19.09 18.74
CA GLY A 108 -9.45 20.15 17.77
C GLY A 108 -8.00 20.22 17.29
N GLY A 109 -7.15 19.27 17.68
CA GLY A 109 -5.81 19.10 17.12
C GLY A 109 -5.86 18.70 15.64
N LYS A 110 -4.74 18.87 14.93
CA LYS A 110 -4.65 18.61 13.50
C LYS A 110 -3.97 17.30 13.16
N MET A 111 -4.44 16.65 12.09
CA MET A 111 -3.81 15.46 11.52
C MET A 111 -3.19 15.77 10.16
N PHE A 112 -1.99 15.24 9.91
CA PHE A 112 -1.27 15.36 8.65
C PHE A 112 -0.76 13.96 8.24
N PRO A 113 -1.41 13.28 7.27
CA PRO A 113 -2.57 13.71 6.49
C PRO A 113 -3.89 13.75 7.29
N SER A 114 -4.84 14.58 6.85
CA SER A 114 -6.17 14.72 7.46
C SER A 114 -7.24 13.85 6.82
N ALA A 115 -7.07 13.49 5.55
CA ALA A 115 -8.00 12.63 4.82
C ALA A 115 -7.27 11.86 3.72
N GLY A 116 -7.82 10.71 3.33
CA GLY A 116 -7.43 9.93 2.17
C GLY A 116 -8.60 9.74 1.21
N ARG A 117 -8.30 9.37 -0.04
CA ARG A 117 -9.29 8.96 -1.03
C ARG A 117 -8.76 7.77 -1.81
N ILE A 118 -9.54 6.70 -1.87
CA ILE A 118 -9.30 5.59 -2.79
C ILE A 118 -10.07 5.89 -4.07
N HIS A 119 -9.35 6.00 -5.18
CA HIS A 119 -9.92 6.19 -6.50
C HIS A 119 -9.98 4.85 -7.21
N VAL A 120 -11.06 4.63 -7.96
CA VAL A 120 -11.28 3.41 -8.72
C VAL A 120 -11.85 3.71 -10.09
N ALA A 121 -11.38 3.02 -11.12
CA ALA A 121 -11.86 3.16 -12.49
C ALA A 121 -11.76 1.83 -13.27
N PRO A 122 -12.74 1.47 -14.10
CA PRO A 122 -12.66 0.29 -14.96
C PRO A 122 -11.61 0.50 -16.06
N PHE A 123 -10.87 -0.56 -16.41
CA PHE A 123 -9.84 -0.49 -17.45
C PHE A 123 -9.94 -1.62 -18.49
N SER A 124 -9.33 -1.38 -19.65
CA SER A 124 -9.12 -2.37 -20.70
C SER A 124 -7.63 -2.47 -21.05
N ASP A 125 -7.00 -3.59 -20.64
CA ASP A 125 -5.62 -3.91 -20.99
C ASP A 125 -5.49 -5.41 -21.34
N GLU A 126 -5.61 -5.71 -22.63
CA GLU A 126 -5.49 -7.08 -23.15
C GLU A 126 -4.09 -7.65 -22.95
N TYR A 127 -3.04 -6.81 -23.03
CA TYR A 127 -1.67 -7.25 -22.86
C TYR A 127 -1.42 -7.78 -21.45
N LEU A 128 -1.88 -7.04 -20.42
CA LEU A 128 -1.82 -7.52 -19.05
C LEU A 128 -2.60 -8.82 -18.86
N TYR A 129 -3.84 -8.87 -19.38
CA TYR A 129 -4.69 -10.06 -19.23
C TYR A 129 -4.03 -11.31 -19.82
N VAL A 130 -3.51 -11.20 -21.04
CA VAL A 130 -2.79 -12.29 -21.72
C VAL A 130 -1.50 -12.64 -21.00
N GLU A 131 -0.73 -11.66 -20.49
CA GLU A 131 0.47 -11.90 -19.69
C GLU A 131 0.15 -12.76 -18.45
N MET A 132 -0.90 -12.42 -17.71
CA MET A 132 -1.32 -13.17 -16.52
C MET A 132 -1.82 -14.57 -16.87
N ALA A 133 -2.67 -14.69 -17.90
CA ALA A 133 -3.18 -15.99 -18.35
C ALA A 133 -2.05 -16.90 -18.85
N ASN A 134 -1.04 -16.34 -19.54
CA ASN A 134 0.07 -17.11 -20.09
C ASN A 134 0.98 -17.71 -19.02
N LYS A 135 1.06 -17.13 -17.81
CA LYS A 135 1.82 -17.75 -16.71
C LYS A 135 1.28 -19.14 -16.35
N ALA A 136 -0.03 -19.35 -16.49
CA ALA A 136 -0.64 -20.65 -16.24
C ALA A 136 -0.28 -21.71 -17.29
N LEU A 137 0.12 -21.33 -18.50
CA LEU A 137 0.43 -22.27 -19.59
C LEU A 137 1.58 -23.22 -19.25
N PHE A 138 2.51 -22.83 -18.37
CA PHE A 138 3.53 -23.73 -17.85
C PHE A 138 2.93 -25.04 -17.30
N TRP A 139 1.77 -24.94 -16.66
CA TRP A 139 1.08 -26.08 -16.04
C TRP A 139 0.28 -26.91 -17.04
N GLN A 140 0.21 -26.54 -18.32
CA GLN A 140 -0.45 -27.36 -19.35
C GLN A 140 0.44 -28.48 -19.91
N GLN A 141 1.65 -28.65 -19.37
CA GLN A 141 2.59 -29.67 -19.83
C GLN A 141 2.21 -31.07 -19.34
N ARG A 142 1.95 -31.98 -20.28
CA ARG A 142 1.64 -33.41 -20.00
C ARG A 142 2.86 -34.28 -19.67
N SER A 143 4.07 -33.78 -19.90
CA SER A 143 5.31 -34.53 -19.67
C SER A 143 6.49 -33.59 -19.39
N TYR A 144 6.46 -32.93 -18.23
CA TYR A 144 7.59 -32.17 -17.72
C TYR A 144 8.53 -33.13 -16.96
N TYR A 145 9.64 -33.52 -17.60
CA TYR A 145 10.53 -34.57 -17.09
C TYR A 145 9.80 -35.89 -16.74
N GLY A 146 8.77 -36.25 -17.52
CA GLY A 146 7.96 -37.45 -17.27
C GLY A 146 6.79 -37.27 -16.31
N VAL A 147 6.56 -36.05 -15.79
CA VAL A 147 5.45 -35.72 -14.88
C VAL A 147 4.37 -34.92 -15.61
N ASP A 148 3.11 -35.30 -15.45
CA ASP A 148 1.96 -34.54 -15.95
C ASP A 148 1.60 -33.40 -14.96
N LEU A 149 1.75 -32.15 -15.38
CA LEU A 149 1.46 -30.96 -14.57
C LEU A 149 0.01 -30.47 -14.73
N THR A 150 -0.72 -30.98 -15.72
CA THR A 150 -2.07 -30.51 -16.07
C THR A 150 -3.10 -30.54 -14.94
N PRO A 151 -3.03 -31.46 -13.95
CA PRO A 151 -3.93 -31.42 -12.80
C PRO A 151 -3.88 -30.10 -12.00
N LEU A 152 -2.77 -29.36 -12.05
CA LEU A 152 -2.59 -28.11 -11.31
C LEU A 152 -2.87 -26.84 -12.14
N HIS A 153 -3.20 -26.98 -13.43
CA HIS A 153 -3.41 -25.83 -14.31
C HIS A 153 -4.53 -24.89 -13.82
N GLY A 154 -5.66 -25.44 -13.38
CA GLY A 154 -6.79 -24.65 -12.88
C GLY A 154 -6.44 -23.84 -11.63
N ASP A 155 -5.75 -24.48 -10.67
CA ASP A 155 -5.32 -23.82 -9.44
C ASP A 155 -4.26 -22.75 -9.70
N ALA A 156 -3.31 -23.02 -10.61
CA ALA A 156 -2.32 -22.02 -11.01
C ALA A 156 -2.97 -20.81 -11.67
N LEU A 157 -3.92 -21.01 -12.60
CA LEU A 157 -4.66 -19.93 -13.24
C LEU A 157 -5.39 -19.07 -12.20
N ASN A 158 -6.12 -19.71 -11.29
CA ASN A 158 -6.82 -19.01 -10.20
C ASN A 158 -5.84 -18.26 -9.30
N GLY A 159 -4.69 -18.86 -8.99
CA GLY A 159 -3.62 -18.25 -8.20
C GLY A 159 -3.07 -16.98 -8.84
N TYR A 160 -2.79 -16.99 -10.15
CA TYR A 160 -2.29 -15.81 -10.85
C TYR A 160 -3.33 -14.67 -10.90
N PHE A 161 -4.62 -14.98 -11.10
CA PHE A 161 -5.69 -13.97 -11.06
C PHE A 161 -6.08 -13.52 -9.65
N ALA A 162 -5.66 -14.23 -8.61
CA ALA A 162 -5.80 -13.81 -7.22
C ALA A 162 -4.72 -12.80 -6.78
N GLN A 163 -3.72 -12.51 -7.62
CA GLN A 163 -2.72 -11.49 -7.35
C GLN A 163 -3.17 -10.15 -7.95
N PRO A 164 -3.38 -9.09 -7.15
CA PRO A 164 -3.53 -7.77 -7.71
C PRO A 164 -2.18 -7.31 -8.26
N VAL A 165 -2.20 -6.53 -9.34
CA VAL A 165 -1.00 -6.10 -10.05
C VAL A 165 -0.60 -4.70 -9.59
N VAL A 166 0.66 -4.51 -9.22
CA VAL A 166 1.21 -3.21 -8.84
C VAL A 166 2.16 -2.73 -9.92
N ASP A 167 1.76 -1.69 -10.66
CA ASP A 167 2.59 -1.01 -11.65
C ASP A 167 2.05 0.38 -12.03
N ALA A 168 2.84 1.12 -12.81
CA ALA A 168 2.38 2.32 -13.47
C ALA A 168 1.73 1.98 -14.81
N PHE A 169 0.62 2.64 -15.14
CA PHE A 169 -0.05 2.47 -16.42
C PHE A 169 -0.46 3.81 -17.04
N ASP A 170 -0.65 3.81 -18.36
CA ASP A 170 -1.14 4.97 -19.10
C ASP A 170 -2.64 5.18 -18.83
N PRO A 171 -3.10 6.36 -18.36
CA PRO A 171 -4.51 6.58 -18.03
C PRO A 171 -5.47 6.40 -19.21
N ARG A 172 -4.99 6.36 -20.47
CA ARG A 172 -5.81 6.07 -21.66
C ARG A 172 -6.40 4.66 -21.69
N ILE A 173 -5.92 3.72 -20.85
CA ILE A 173 -6.55 2.38 -20.73
C ILE A 173 -7.85 2.41 -19.92
N LEU A 174 -8.14 3.50 -19.22
CA LEU A 174 -9.36 3.66 -18.43
C LEU A 174 -10.55 3.88 -19.36
N ILE A 175 -11.62 3.12 -19.16
CA ILE A 175 -12.79 3.15 -20.05
C ILE A 175 -13.94 4.02 -19.51
N ALA A 176 -13.80 4.52 -18.27
CA ALA A 176 -14.72 5.46 -17.65
C ALA A 176 -13.97 6.38 -16.68
N PRO A 177 -14.53 7.55 -16.32
CA PRO A 177 -13.97 8.39 -15.26
C PRO A 177 -13.93 7.64 -13.92
N SER A 178 -12.96 7.97 -13.07
CA SER A 178 -12.86 7.38 -11.74
C SER A 178 -13.96 7.86 -10.80
N THR A 179 -14.39 6.99 -9.89
CA THR A 179 -15.09 7.39 -8.67
C THR A 179 -14.13 7.35 -7.48
N SER A 180 -14.45 8.04 -6.39
CA SER A 180 -13.59 8.16 -5.21
C SER A 180 -14.34 7.78 -3.94
N HIS A 181 -13.70 6.98 -3.09
CA HIS A 181 -14.16 6.66 -1.76
C HIS A 181 -13.33 7.47 -0.73
N PRO A 182 -13.93 8.49 -0.08
CA PRO A 182 -13.22 9.32 0.88
C PRO A 182 -13.10 8.63 2.24
N ILE A 183 -11.97 8.85 2.91
CA ILE A 183 -11.70 8.41 4.28
C ILE A 183 -11.27 9.66 5.07
N ASP A 184 -12.08 10.08 6.04
CA ASP A 184 -11.75 11.20 6.93
C ASP A 184 -11.01 10.67 8.17
N PHE A 185 -9.70 10.90 8.23
CA PHE A 185 -8.87 10.44 9.35
C PHE A 185 -9.20 11.14 10.66
N ASN A 186 -9.93 12.26 10.66
CA ASN A 186 -10.36 12.93 11.89
C ASN A 186 -11.57 12.23 12.53
N ALA A 187 -12.38 11.52 11.73
CA ALA A 187 -13.68 10.99 12.18
C ALA A 187 -13.74 9.46 12.20
N ILE A 188 -13.03 8.79 11.29
CA ILE A 188 -13.07 7.33 11.14
C ILE A 188 -12.67 6.60 12.42
N GLN A 189 -13.31 5.47 12.72
CA GLN A 189 -12.97 4.59 13.82
C GLN A 189 -12.13 3.41 13.34
N GLU A 190 -11.36 2.79 14.24
CA GLU A 190 -10.53 1.62 13.91
C GLU A 190 -11.34 0.50 13.26
N GLY A 191 -12.53 0.20 13.82
CA GLY A 191 -13.41 -0.84 13.29
C GLY A 191 -13.92 -0.61 11.87
N ASP A 192 -13.98 0.66 11.42
CA ASP A 192 -14.38 1.00 10.05
C ASP A 192 -13.32 0.58 9.02
N LEU A 193 -12.07 0.36 9.45
CA LEU A 193 -10.98 -0.10 8.61
C LEU A 193 -10.95 -1.63 8.47
N PHE A 194 -11.68 -2.38 9.29
CA PHE A 194 -11.68 -3.86 9.19
C PHE A 194 -12.43 -4.35 7.96
N GLU A 195 -13.43 -3.59 7.52
CA GLU A 195 -14.16 -3.85 6.29
C GLU A 195 -14.50 -2.54 5.58
N ILE A 196 -13.86 -2.31 4.43
CA ILE A 196 -14.11 -1.12 3.60
C ILE A 196 -14.93 -1.56 2.40
N ASP A 197 -16.10 -0.96 2.27
CA ASP A 197 -17.04 -1.27 1.20
C ASP A 197 -17.24 -0.09 0.24
N ILE A 198 -16.87 -0.31 -1.03
CA ILE A 198 -16.91 0.71 -2.08
C ILE A 198 -17.91 0.26 -3.16
N PRO A 199 -19.13 0.84 -3.19
CA PRO A 199 -20.08 0.61 -4.27
C PRO A 199 -19.57 1.21 -5.57
N LEU A 200 -19.74 0.48 -6.68
CA LEU A 200 -19.21 0.85 -7.98
C LEU A 200 -20.36 1.17 -8.95
N SER A 201 -20.24 2.29 -9.65
CA SER A 201 -21.16 2.69 -10.72
C SER A 201 -20.41 3.56 -11.73
N PHE A 202 -20.31 3.07 -12.96
CA PHE A 202 -19.59 3.73 -14.05
C PHE A 202 -20.41 3.68 -15.32
N LYS A 203 -20.27 4.72 -16.15
CA LYS A 203 -20.75 4.71 -17.53
C LYS A 203 -19.53 4.59 -18.44
N SER A 204 -19.46 3.53 -19.25
CA SER A 204 -18.35 3.39 -20.18
C SER A 204 -18.37 4.50 -21.23
N ASN A 205 -17.23 5.10 -21.52
CA ASN A 205 -17.09 6.12 -22.57
C ASN A 205 -16.87 5.51 -23.96
N MET A 206 -16.57 4.21 -24.00
CA MET A 206 -16.20 3.51 -25.23
C MET A 206 -16.65 2.05 -25.21
N ALA A 207 -16.67 1.43 -26.40
CA ALA A 207 -16.78 -0.02 -26.47
C ALA A 207 -15.42 -0.63 -26.12
N ALA A 208 -15.40 -1.62 -25.22
CA ALA A 208 -14.17 -2.25 -24.75
C ALA A 208 -14.42 -3.63 -24.15
N ARG A 209 -13.35 -4.41 -24.04
CA ARG A 209 -13.29 -5.58 -23.16
C ARG A 209 -12.79 -5.11 -21.78
N LEU A 210 -13.67 -5.12 -20.80
CA LEU A 210 -13.41 -4.71 -19.42
C LEU A 210 -12.60 -5.81 -18.72
N HIS A 211 -11.33 -5.53 -18.47
CA HIS A 211 -10.39 -6.48 -17.89
C HIS A 211 -10.33 -6.43 -16.36
N GLY A 212 -10.76 -5.32 -15.75
CA GLY A 212 -10.76 -5.21 -14.29
C GLY A 212 -10.97 -3.80 -13.78
N LEU A 213 -10.56 -3.59 -12.53
CA LEU A 213 -10.63 -2.31 -11.83
C LEU A 213 -9.22 -1.83 -11.49
N ALA A 214 -8.89 -0.60 -11.90
CA ALA A 214 -7.67 0.08 -11.53
C ALA A 214 -7.95 0.97 -10.32
N CYS A 215 -7.01 1.02 -9.40
CA CYS A 215 -7.13 1.70 -8.13
C CYS A 215 -5.87 2.51 -7.81
N TRP A 216 -6.04 3.69 -7.22
CA TRP A 216 -4.97 4.53 -6.70
C TRP A 216 -5.49 5.34 -5.51
N PHE A 217 -4.66 6.16 -4.90
CA PHE A 217 -5.08 7.00 -3.80
C PHE A 217 -4.46 8.39 -3.78
N ASP A 218 -5.18 9.29 -3.13
CA ASP A 218 -4.69 10.62 -2.79
C ASP A 218 -4.80 10.82 -1.27
N VAL A 219 -3.90 11.60 -0.68
CA VAL A 219 -4.03 12.08 0.71
C VAL A 219 -3.95 13.59 0.78
N LEU A 220 -4.79 14.16 1.65
CA LEU A 220 -4.91 15.58 1.89
C LEU A 220 -4.17 15.98 3.16
N PHE A 221 -3.30 16.96 3.04
CA PHE A 221 -2.73 17.72 4.15
C PHE A 221 -3.48 19.04 4.27
N SER A 222 -4.53 19.07 5.11
CA SER A 222 -5.40 20.24 5.28
C SER A 222 -4.81 21.25 6.29
N GLY A 223 -3.78 21.96 5.86
CA GLY A 223 -3.15 23.01 6.66
C GLY A 223 -3.97 24.31 6.72
N SER A 224 -3.72 25.13 7.75
CA SER A 224 -4.45 26.39 7.98
C SER A 224 -4.15 27.43 6.91
N SER A 225 -2.92 27.42 6.39
CA SER A 225 -2.49 28.38 5.37
C SER A 225 -2.76 27.86 3.96
N VAL A 226 -2.41 26.59 3.71
CA VAL A 226 -2.50 25.96 2.39
C VAL A 226 -2.86 24.49 2.51
N GLN A 227 -3.77 24.04 1.65
CA GLN A 227 -4.06 22.62 1.46
C GLN A 227 -3.15 22.01 0.39
N ARG A 228 -2.63 20.80 0.65
CA ARG A 228 -1.78 20.06 -0.29
C ARG A 228 -2.29 18.65 -0.46
N TRP A 229 -2.31 18.19 -1.71
CA TRP A 229 -2.59 16.79 -2.05
C TRP A 229 -1.30 16.09 -2.43
N LEU A 230 -1.07 14.91 -1.86
CA LEU A 230 -0.15 13.93 -2.42
C LEU A 230 -1.01 12.94 -3.21
N SER A 231 -0.75 12.81 -4.50
CA SER A 231 -1.52 11.95 -5.40
C SER A 231 -0.65 10.83 -5.94
N THR A 232 -1.25 9.65 -6.09
CA THR A 232 -0.67 8.49 -6.78
C THR A 232 -1.39 8.18 -8.09
N ALA A 233 -2.15 9.14 -8.63
CA ALA A 233 -2.95 8.96 -9.83
C ALA A 233 -2.11 8.58 -11.07
N PRO A 234 -2.66 7.73 -11.96
CA PRO A 234 -2.00 7.45 -13.24
C PRO A 234 -1.89 8.74 -14.07
N GLY A 235 -0.73 8.94 -14.70
CA GLY A 235 -0.40 10.17 -15.43
C GLY A 235 0.21 11.29 -14.58
N ALA A 236 0.15 11.20 -13.25
CA ALA A 236 0.99 12.00 -12.37
C ALA A 236 2.42 11.42 -12.29
N PRO A 237 3.42 12.17 -11.78
CA PRO A 237 4.74 11.62 -11.52
C PRO A 237 4.68 10.35 -10.67
N THR A 238 5.27 9.26 -11.15
CA THR A 238 5.19 7.94 -10.51
C THR A 238 5.79 7.97 -9.10
N THR A 239 5.06 7.46 -8.13
CA THR A 239 5.52 7.24 -6.75
C THR A 239 5.90 5.77 -6.55
N HIS A 240 6.55 5.45 -5.43
CA HIS A 240 6.90 4.06 -5.11
C HIS A 240 5.67 3.17 -4.82
N TRP A 241 4.50 3.77 -4.54
CA TRP A 241 3.24 3.03 -4.40
C TRP A 241 2.66 2.56 -5.73
N TYR A 242 3.08 3.15 -6.86
CA TYR A 242 2.49 2.91 -8.17
C TYR A 242 0.95 3.00 -8.14
N GLN A 243 0.26 2.21 -8.97
CA GLN A 243 -1.17 1.97 -8.90
C GLN A 243 -1.43 0.47 -8.73
N LEU A 244 -2.64 0.12 -8.30
CA LEU A 244 -3.10 -1.27 -8.18
C LEU A 244 -4.07 -1.60 -9.31
N ARG A 245 -3.99 -2.80 -9.89
CA ARG A 245 -4.98 -3.30 -10.86
C ARG A 245 -5.48 -4.66 -10.45
N CYS A 246 -6.78 -4.76 -10.20
CA CYS A 246 -7.49 -5.99 -9.91
C CYS A 246 -8.03 -6.57 -11.22
N VAL A 247 -7.39 -7.62 -11.74
CA VAL A 247 -7.74 -8.23 -13.03
C VAL A 247 -8.78 -9.33 -12.82
N LEU A 248 -9.83 -9.32 -13.63
CA LEU A 248 -10.86 -10.36 -13.62
C LEU A 248 -10.40 -11.56 -14.45
N ALA A 249 -10.56 -12.77 -13.92
CA ALA A 249 -10.32 -14.01 -14.67
C ALA A 249 -11.22 -14.13 -15.92
N GLN A 250 -12.46 -13.66 -15.79
CA GLN A 250 -13.42 -13.54 -16.89
C GLN A 250 -13.71 -12.06 -17.19
N PRO A 251 -13.12 -11.48 -18.25
CA PRO A 251 -13.42 -10.12 -18.67
C PRO A 251 -14.85 -9.96 -19.16
N LEU A 252 -15.38 -8.74 -19.08
CA LEU A 252 -16.73 -8.40 -19.54
C LEU A 252 -16.66 -7.62 -20.86
N TYR A 253 -17.73 -7.63 -21.64
CA TYR A 253 -17.85 -6.76 -22.81
C TYR A 253 -18.78 -5.60 -22.47
N VAL A 254 -18.38 -4.40 -22.88
CA VAL A 254 -19.16 -3.19 -22.63
C VAL A 254 -19.18 -2.31 -23.87
N PHE A 255 -20.32 -1.70 -24.16
CA PHE A 255 -20.48 -0.68 -25.20
C PHE A 255 -20.36 0.73 -24.63
N ALA A 256 -20.10 1.71 -25.50
CA ALA A 256 -20.15 3.11 -25.12
C ALA A 256 -21.53 3.46 -24.55
N GLY A 257 -21.54 4.16 -23.42
CA GLY A 257 -22.75 4.58 -22.71
C GLY A 257 -23.39 3.52 -21.82
N GLN A 258 -22.89 2.28 -21.82
CA GLN A 258 -23.45 1.20 -21.00
C GLN A 258 -23.03 1.34 -19.54
N LEU A 259 -23.95 0.98 -18.63
CA LEU A 259 -23.73 1.02 -17.19
C LEU A 259 -22.93 -0.21 -16.73
N ILE A 260 -21.89 0.05 -15.95
CA ILE A 260 -21.11 -0.94 -15.19
C ILE A 260 -21.41 -0.69 -13.72
N THR A 261 -21.92 -1.70 -13.01
CA THR A 261 -22.11 -1.63 -11.55
C THR A 261 -21.25 -2.67 -10.85
N GLY A 262 -21.13 -2.57 -9.53
CA GLY A 262 -20.35 -3.54 -8.79
C GLY A 262 -20.10 -3.14 -7.35
N ARG A 263 -19.14 -3.84 -6.75
CA ARG A 263 -18.70 -3.63 -5.39
C ARG A 263 -17.24 -4.01 -5.26
N LEU A 264 -16.43 -3.15 -4.65
CA LEU A 264 -15.08 -3.46 -4.21
C LEU A 264 -15.11 -3.48 -2.68
N ARG A 265 -14.98 -4.67 -2.10
CA ARG A 265 -14.99 -4.88 -0.66
C ARG A 265 -13.62 -5.35 -0.20
N LEU A 266 -13.01 -4.63 0.73
CA LEU A 266 -11.72 -4.94 1.32
C LEU A 266 -11.96 -5.49 2.73
N VAL A 267 -11.53 -6.71 3.02
CA VAL A 267 -11.69 -7.34 4.35
C VAL A 267 -10.33 -7.58 4.97
N ALA A 268 -10.05 -6.93 6.10
CA ALA A 268 -8.79 -7.04 6.81
C ALA A 268 -8.56 -8.47 7.33
N HIS A 269 -7.32 -8.92 7.32
CA HIS A 269 -6.90 -10.19 7.93
C HIS A 269 -5.61 -10.05 8.74
N SER A 270 -5.25 -11.13 9.43
CA SER A 270 -4.16 -11.17 10.41
C SER A 270 -2.76 -10.99 9.83
N ALA A 271 -2.57 -11.14 8.51
CA ALA A 271 -1.29 -10.94 7.84
C ALA A 271 -0.97 -9.46 7.54
N GLN A 272 -1.60 -8.54 8.29
CA GLN A 272 -1.47 -7.08 8.13
C GLN A 272 -1.84 -6.60 6.71
N SER A 273 -2.92 -7.15 6.16
CA SER A 273 -3.37 -6.84 4.79
C SER A 273 -4.88 -7.07 4.63
N TYR A 274 -5.37 -7.00 3.40
CA TYR A 274 -6.76 -7.13 3.01
C TYR A 274 -6.96 -8.20 1.93
N THR A 275 -8.02 -8.99 2.11
CA THR A 275 -8.62 -9.74 1.01
C THR A 275 -9.53 -8.80 0.22
N ILE A 276 -9.31 -8.72 -1.08
CA ILE A 276 -10.10 -7.93 -2.02
C ILE A 276 -11.18 -8.82 -2.62
N HIS A 277 -12.44 -8.42 -2.45
CA HIS A 277 -13.58 -9.00 -3.15
C HIS A 277 -14.09 -7.97 -4.17
N LEU A 278 -13.94 -8.29 -5.45
CA LEU A 278 -14.39 -7.45 -6.54
C LEU A 278 -15.54 -8.13 -7.27
N THR A 279 -16.63 -7.43 -7.49
CA THR A 279 -17.68 -7.82 -8.43
C THR A 279 -17.93 -6.67 -9.39
N LEU A 280 -17.97 -6.97 -10.69
CA LEU A 280 -18.38 -6.04 -11.74
C LEU A 280 -19.48 -6.68 -12.58
N SER A 281 -20.46 -5.88 -12.98
CA SER A 281 -21.59 -6.31 -13.80
C SER A 281 -21.91 -5.27 -14.87
N THR A 282 -22.23 -5.72 -16.08
CA THR A 282 -22.72 -4.86 -17.16
C THR A 282 -24.22 -5.00 -17.31
N HIS A 283 -24.91 -3.90 -17.60
CA HIS A 283 -26.37 -3.86 -17.70
C HIS A 283 -26.84 -3.70 -19.13
N ALA A 284 -28.01 -4.26 -19.45
CA ALA A 284 -28.63 -4.02 -20.76
C ALA A 284 -28.88 -2.52 -20.95
N TRP A 285 -28.61 -2.04 -22.16
CA TRP A 285 -28.95 -0.68 -22.53
C TRP A 285 -30.48 -0.57 -22.63
N SER A 286 -31.06 0.44 -21.96
CA SER A 286 -32.48 0.75 -22.11
C SER A 286 -32.66 2.12 -22.78
N PRO A 287 -33.52 2.22 -23.81
CA PRO A 287 -33.82 3.49 -24.49
C PRO A 287 -34.47 4.55 -23.57
N ASP A 288 -35.20 4.11 -22.54
CA ASP A 288 -35.97 4.96 -21.62
C ASP A 288 -35.14 5.45 -20.41
N GLY A 289 -33.85 5.12 -20.35
CA GLY A 289 -32.97 5.48 -19.25
C GLY A 289 -33.14 4.62 -17.99
N THR A 290 -34.01 3.60 -18.00
CA THR A 290 -34.07 2.62 -16.92
C THR A 290 -32.83 1.71 -16.95
N VAL A 291 -32.36 1.28 -15.78
CA VAL A 291 -31.24 0.33 -15.70
C VAL A 291 -31.75 -1.04 -16.13
N GLY A 292 -31.34 -1.50 -17.31
CA GLY A 292 -31.66 -2.83 -17.79
C GLY A 292 -31.09 -3.92 -16.87
N GLY A 293 -31.61 -5.14 -17.00
CA GLY A 293 -31.10 -6.30 -16.25
C GLY A 293 -29.60 -6.53 -16.46
N VAL A 294 -28.96 -7.22 -15.51
CA VAL A 294 -27.55 -7.61 -15.63
C VAL A 294 -27.39 -8.57 -16.80
N LEU A 295 -26.48 -8.24 -17.73
CA LEU A 295 -26.13 -9.07 -18.89
C LEU A 295 -24.95 -9.99 -18.61
N GLN A 296 -23.91 -9.43 -17.97
CA GLN A 296 -22.71 -10.16 -17.62
C GLN A 296 -22.28 -9.76 -16.22
N SER A 297 -21.71 -10.70 -15.48
CA SER A 297 -21.14 -10.46 -14.16
C SER A 297 -19.86 -11.25 -14.03
N SER A 298 -18.88 -10.68 -13.33
CA SER A 298 -17.61 -11.32 -13.03
C SER A 298 -17.15 -10.91 -11.65
N THR A 299 -16.61 -11.88 -10.92
CA THR A 299 -16.15 -11.72 -9.55
C THR A 299 -14.70 -12.20 -9.42
N GLY A 300 -13.92 -11.48 -8.62
CA GLY A 300 -12.55 -11.84 -8.25
C GLY A 300 -12.38 -11.81 -6.74
N LYS A 301 -11.59 -12.75 -6.23
CA LYS A 301 -11.05 -12.73 -4.87
C LYS A 301 -9.53 -12.61 -4.99
N LEU A 302 -8.97 -11.51 -4.52
CA LEU A 302 -7.54 -11.23 -4.59
C LEU A 302 -6.96 -11.01 -3.19
N ASP A 303 -5.67 -11.24 -3.02
CA ASP A 303 -4.96 -10.98 -1.76
C ASP A 303 -3.99 -9.80 -1.95
N LEU A 304 -4.20 -8.72 -1.19
CA LEU A 304 -3.34 -7.54 -1.24
C LEU A 304 -1.98 -7.78 -0.58
N LYS A 305 -1.81 -8.88 0.17
CA LYS A 305 -0.54 -9.21 0.83
C LYS A 305 0.54 -9.63 -0.18
N GLU A 306 0.16 -10.34 -1.23
CA GLU A 306 1.06 -10.94 -2.21
C GLU A 306 0.80 -10.41 -3.64
N PRO A 307 0.95 -9.08 -3.86
CA PRO A 307 0.72 -8.49 -5.17
C PRO A 307 1.80 -8.92 -6.17
N TYR A 308 1.43 -8.94 -7.45
CA TYR A 308 2.39 -9.08 -8.55
C TYR A 308 2.96 -7.70 -8.90
N TYR A 309 4.18 -7.42 -8.47
CA TYR A 309 4.92 -6.22 -8.87
C TYR A 309 5.39 -6.35 -10.31
N ARG A 310 4.79 -5.58 -11.21
CA ARG A 310 5.05 -5.64 -12.64
C ARG A 310 5.97 -4.51 -13.07
N MET A 311 7.26 -4.80 -13.16
CA MET A 311 8.25 -3.86 -13.71
C MET A 311 8.11 -3.81 -15.24
N SER A 312 7.42 -2.81 -15.78
CA SER A 312 7.40 -2.62 -17.23
C SER A 312 8.81 -2.28 -17.72
N GLN A 313 9.32 -2.98 -18.74
CA GLN A 313 10.63 -2.71 -19.35
C GLN A 313 10.73 -1.30 -20.00
N ALA A 314 9.63 -0.55 -20.05
CA ALA A 314 9.55 0.76 -20.69
C ALA A 314 10.30 1.88 -19.95
N SER A 315 10.77 1.66 -18.72
CA SER A 315 11.58 2.64 -17.99
C SER A 315 13.08 2.61 -18.35
N LEU A 316 13.55 1.64 -19.14
CA LEU A 316 14.92 1.61 -19.65
C LEU A 316 15.14 2.45 -20.92
N ALA A 317 14.09 3.03 -21.51
CA ALA A 317 14.17 3.74 -22.79
C ALA A 317 14.24 5.28 -22.70
N TRP A 318 14.31 5.86 -21.49
CA TRP A 318 14.44 7.31 -21.28
C TRP A 318 15.84 7.76 -20.82
N THR A 319 16.89 6.98 -21.08
CA THR A 319 18.24 7.55 -21.16
C THR A 319 18.40 8.28 -22.51
N GLN A 320 17.71 9.42 -22.64
CA GLN A 320 18.09 10.41 -23.63
C GLN A 320 19.48 10.91 -23.24
N GLU A 321 20.46 10.69 -24.12
CA GLU A 321 21.81 11.24 -24.05
C GLU A 321 21.73 12.74 -23.75
N GLN A 322 22.09 13.14 -22.53
CA GLN A 322 22.40 14.53 -22.25
C GLN A 322 23.81 14.82 -22.80
N PRO A 323 24.00 15.84 -23.65
CA PRO A 323 25.34 16.32 -23.95
C PRO A 323 25.92 16.87 -22.64
N GLN A 324 27.13 16.43 -22.31
CA GLN A 324 27.88 16.94 -21.16
C GLN A 324 27.98 18.48 -21.26
N VAL A 325 27.25 19.18 -20.41
CA VAL A 325 27.48 20.60 -20.12
C VAL A 325 27.85 20.73 -18.65
N GLN A 326 28.97 21.42 -18.45
CA GLN A 326 29.77 21.50 -17.25
C GLN A 326 29.02 22.01 -16.01
N ALA A 327 29.53 21.58 -14.86
CA ALA A 327 29.05 21.86 -13.52
C ALA A 327 28.76 23.34 -13.25
N GLN A 328 27.50 23.64 -12.90
CA GLN A 328 27.14 24.76 -12.04
C GLN A 328 26.08 24.32 -11.03
N THR A 329 26.36 24.61 -9.76
CA THR A 329 25.56 24.35 -8.57
C THR A 329 24.11 24.82 -8.71
N GLN A 330 23.16 23.89 -8.70
CA GLN A 330 21.73 24.18 -8.52
C GLN A 330 21.17 23.35 -7.36
N THR A 331 20.54 24.06 -6.43
CA THR A 331 19.76 23.55 -5.30
C THR A 331 18.69 22.56 -5.76
N GLN A 332 18.81 21.28 -5.37
CA GLN A 332 17.79 20.26 -5.62
C GLN A 332 16.49 20.60 -4.87
N GLN A 333 15.35 20.41 -5.54
CA GLN A 333 14.04 20.62 -4.96
C GLN A 333 13.72 19.57 -3.88
N PRO A 334 13.14 19.96 -2.72
CA PRO A 334 12.90 19.06 -1.60
C PRO A 334 12.11 17.77 -1.92
N GLN A 335 11.23 17.80 -2.93
CA GLN A 335 10.39 16.65 -3.30
C GLN A 335 11.19 15.48 -3.90
N GLN A 336 12.22 15.75 -4.71
CA GLN A 336 13.02 14.69 -5.33
C GLN A 336 13.87 13.95 -4.30
N VAL A 337 14.38 14.68 -3.30
CA VAL A 337 15.14 14.11 -2.18
C VAL A 337 14.26 13.20 -1.32
N LEU A 338 13.02 13.63 -1.03
CA LEU A 338 12.04 12.83 -0.30
C LEU A 338 11.69 11.53 -1.01
N GLN A 339 11.52 11.58 -2.33
CA GLN A 339 11.16 10.42 -3.14
C GLN A 339 12.31 9.40 -3.23
N GLN A 340 13.55 9.86 -3.35
CA GLN A 340 14.73 9.00 -3.35
C GLN A 340 15.00 8.38 -1.97
N MET A 341 14.75 9.11 -0.89
CA MET A 341 14.96 8.60 0.47
C MET A 341 13.89 7.59 0.89
N ALA A 342 12.62 7.80 0.53
CA ALA A 342 11.56 6.81 0.76
C ALA A 342 11.85 5.49 0.03
N MET A 343 12.36 5.56 -1.20
CA MET A 343 12.77 4.38 -1.99
C MET A 343 13.88 3.59 -1.27
N GLN A 344 14.87 4.26 -0.70
CA GLN A 344 15.97 3.60 0.01
C GLN A 344 15.53 2.96 1.34
N GLN A 345 14.57 3.56 2.04
CA GLN A 345 14.03 3.01 3.29
C GLN A 345 13.19 1.76 3.06
N ILE A 346 12.39 1.74 2.00
CA ILE A 346 11.56 0.59 1.65
C ILE A 346 12.40 -0.57 1.12
N LEU A 347 13.43 -0.29 0.31
CA LEU A 347 14.39 -1.33 -0.13
C LEU A 347 15.08 -2.00 1.07
N ALA A 348 15.40 -1.22 2.12
CA ALA A 348 15.96 -1.77 3.35
C ALA A 348 14.95 -2.61 4.15
N GLN A 349 13.67 -2.23 4.17
CA GLN A 349 12.60 -3.00 4.82
C GLN A 349 12.25 -4.29 4.08
N GLN A 350 12.20 -4.27 2.74
CA GLN A 350 11.98 -5.47 1.92
C GLN A 350 13.11 -6.50 2.06
N GLN A 351 14.37 -6.04 2.17
CA GLN A 351 15.51 -6.92 2.46
C GLN A 351 15.44 -7.55 3.85
N GLN A 352 14.90 -6.85 4.86
CA GLN A 352 14.74 -7.41 6.21
C GLN A 352 13.63 -8.45 6.29
N GLN A 353 12.54 -8.31 5.54
CA GLN A 353 11.47 -9.32 5.49
C GLN A 353 11.93 -10.65 4.86
N GLN A 354 12.85 -10.61 3.89
CA GLN A 354 13.45 -11.83 3.32
C GLN A 354 14.36 -12.59 4.30
N HIS A 355 14.97 -11.91 5.28
CA HIS A 355 15.82 -12.55 6.29
C HIS A 355 15.07 -13.08 7.51
N GLN A 356 13.84 -12.64 7.77
CA GLN A 356 13.01 -13.20 8.85
C GLN A 356 12.23 -14.47 8.44
N GLY A 357 12.13 -14.77 7.14
CA GLY A 357 11.46 -15.97 6.61
C GLY A 357 12.34 -17.21 6.38
N SER A 358 13.64 -17.16 6.73
CA SER A 358 14.61 -18.22 6.41
C SER A 358 15.35 -18.80 7.62
N GLY A 359 14.79 -18.66 8.82
CA GLY A 359 15.35 -19.21 10.05
C GLY A 359 14.52 -20.34 10.64
N ASP A 360 14.50 -21.51 10.00
CA ASP A 360 14.26 -22.81 10.67
C ASP A 360 14.60 -23.96 9.71
N LEU A 361 15.90 -24.25 9.58
CA LEU A 361 16.42 -25.53 9.10
C LEU A 361 17.88 -25.64 9.55
N VAL A 362 18.08 -25.73 10.86
CA VAL A 362 19.38 -26.15 11.41
C VAL A 362 19.41 -27.67 11.41
N MET A 363 20.05 -28.22 10.38
CA MET A 363 20.53 -29.60 10.35
C MET A 363 21.57 -29.79 11.46
N ALA A 364 21.25 -30.62 12.46
CA ALA A 364 22.20 -31.05 13.48
C ALA A 364 23.21 -32.04 12.87
N PRO A 365 24.51 -31.97 13.20
CA PRO A 365 25.51 -32.90 12.68
C PRO A 365 25.55 -34.21 13.49
N ASP A 366 25.66 -35.31 12.75
CA ASP A 366 25.99 -36.64 13.26
C ASP A 366 27.29 -36.66 14.06
N ALA A 367 27.26 -37.26 15.23
CA ALA A 367 28.44 -37.79 15.92
C ALA A 367 28.08 -39.15 16.54
N GLY A 368 28.67 -40.21 15.98
CA GLY A 368 28.54 -41.57 16.49
C GLY A 368 29.25 -41.79 17.82
N GLY A 369 28.77 -42.77 18.58
CA GLY A 369 29.42 -43.24 19.81
C GLY A 369 28.58 -44.28 20.54
N ALA A 370 29.04 -45.53 20.52
CA ALA A 370 28.42 -46.72 21.08
C ALA A 370 28.22 -46.69 22.61
N GLY A 371 27.24 -47.46 23.12
CA GLY A 371 27.22 -47.85 24.54
C GLY A 371 25.89 -48.28 25.17
N GLN A 372 25.50 -49.55 24.94
CA GLN A 372 24.86 -50.50 25.88
C GLN A 372 23.62 -50.14 26.74
N SER A 373 22.59 -51.00 26.55
CA SER A 373 21.84 -51.78 27.58
C SER A 373 20.56 -51.24 28.25
N GLY A 374 19.55 -52.14 28.34
CA GLY A 374 18.51 -52.17 29.38
C GLY A 374 17.15 -51.59 29.01
N GLN A 375 16.27 -52.31 28.31
CA GLN A 375 15.12 -53.06 28.87
C GLN A 375 14.11 -52.28 29.75
N THR A 376 12.85 -52.36 29.29
CA THR A 376 11.57 -52.57 30.02
C THR A 376 10.84 -51.41 30.72
N SER A 377 9.65 -51.11 30.15
CA SER A 377 8.32 -51.22 30.80
C SER A 377 7.78 -50.10 31.71
N SER A 378 6.81 -49.37 31.14
CA SER A 378 5.42 -49.11 31.60
C SER A 378 5.06 -48.74 33.06
N GLN A 379 4.06 -47.83 33.13
CA GLN A 379 3.09 -47.46 34.21
C GLN A 379 3.41 -46.12 34.89
N VAL A 380 2.68 -45.02 34.67
CA VAL A 380 1.25 -44.67 34.89
C VAL A 380 0.78 -44.82 36.33
N MET A 381 0.71 -43.67 37.02
CA MET A 381 -0.24 -43.22 38.06
C MET A 381 0.29 -41.83 38.50
N THR A 382 -0.44 -40.72 38.52
CA THR A 382 -1.86 -40.42 38.77
C THR A 382 -2.27 -39.14 38.07
#